data_AF-A0A328RMM3-F1
#
_entry.id   AF-A0A328RMM3-F1
#
_cell.length_a   1.000
_cell.length_b   1.000
_cell.length_c   1.000
_cell.angle_alpha   90.00
_cell.angle_beta   90.00
_cell.angle_gamma   90.00
#
_symmetry.space_group_name_H-M   'P 1'
#
loop_
_entity.id
_entity.type
_entity.pdbx_description
1 polymer ?
#
loop_
_entity_poly.entity_id
_entity_poly.type
_entity_poly.pdbx_seq_one_letter_code
_entity_poly.pdbx_strand_id
1 'polypeptide(L)'
;MDRDAIITLLLLVACAIPVHTWFFWVRQQASQIEKQLEKEVFYCNFSKAPLLAGLCHGYNFLKGYAPIYIADTYFYFDDVSLMLIIVSSIALHIWSPLLGFKRNKHLFLPLLGVYVFMSPINIYIFPVVYLIASLLLNSFPLGLLSSIIIMFSTIWGFTLPIYLIPVNFILFIITALSLKNFIFSQLEDGRKWTIAKSFKNR
;
A
#
# COMPACT_ATOMS: atom_id res chain seq x y z
N MET A 1 -19.89 -3.82 26.27
CA MET A 1 -19.28 -3.37 25.00
C MET A 1 -19.49 -4.49 24.02
N ASP A 2 -20.03 -4.21 22.84
CA ASP A 2 -20.36 -5.24 21.86
C ASP A 2 -19.09 -5.98 21.39
N ARG A 3 -19.16 -7.30 21.24
CA ARG A 3 -18.00 -8.14 20.87
C ARG A 3 -17.39 -7.67 19.54
N ASP A 4 -18.25 -7.34 18.59
CA ASP A 4 -17.85 -6.94 17.24
C ASP A 4 -17.18 -5.57 17.24
N ALA A 5 -17.61 -4.66 18.12
CA ALA A 5 -16.95 -3.38 18.33
C ALA A 5 -15.53 -3.54 18.89
N ILE A 6 -15.31 -4.47 19.83
CA ILE A 6 -13.97 -4.77 20.36
C ILE A 6 -13.06 -5.32 19.25
N ILE A 7 -13.55 -6.28 18.47
CA ILE A 7 -12.77 -6.91 17.38
C ILE A 7 -12.44 -5.87 16.31
N THR A 8 -13.42 -5.06 15.89
CA THR A 8 -13.22 -3.97 14.94
C THR A 8 -12.13 -3.03 15.41
N LEU A 9 -12.19 -2.60 16.68
CA LEU A 9 -11.20 -1.71 17.25
C LEU A 9 -9.79 -2.34 17.22
N LEU A 10 -9.66 -3.62 17.58
CA LEU A 10 -8.37 -4.32 17.55
C LEU A 10 -7.80 -4.42 16.14
N LEU A 11 -8.63 -4.77 15.15
CA LEU A 11 -8.22 -4.84 13.74
C LEU A 11 -7.78 -3.47 13.23
N LEU A 12 -8.53 -2.41 13.55
CA LEU A 12 -8.23 -1.04 13.15
C LEU A 12 -6.96 -0.51 13.83
N VAL A 13 -6.72 -0.83 15.10
CA VAL A 13 -5.49 -0.49 15.81
C VAL A 13 -4.28 -1.14 15.13
N ALA A 14 -4.38 -2.41 14.72
CA ALA A 14 -3.32 -3.08 13.98
C ALA A 14 -3.00 -2.36 12.64
N CYS A 15 -4.03 -1.90 11.93
CA CYS A 15 -3.86 -1.13 10.69
C CYS A 15 -3.17 0.23 10.91
N ALA A 16 -3.38 0.86 12.06
CA ALA A 16 -2.80 2.16 12.40
C ALA A 16 -1.28 2.11 12.63
N ILE A 17 -0.70 0.95 12.97
CA ILE A 17 0.73 0.83 13.35
C ILE A 17 1.65 1.18 12.17
N PRO A 18 2.45 2.26 12.24
CA PRO A 18 3.26 2.70 11.12
C PRO A 18 4.55 1.88 10.98
N VAL A 19 4.45 0.58 10.71
CA VAL A 19 5.59 -0.36 10.71
C VAL A 19 6.75 0.05 9.79
N HIS A 20 6.50 0.84 8.74
CA HIS A 20 7.56 1.42 7.92
C HIS A 20 8.51 2.35 8.72
N THR A 21 8.03 3.09 9.73
CA THR A 21 8.89 3.92 10.58
C THR A 21 9.75 3.05 11.49
N TRP A 22 9.20 1.95 12.00
CA TRP A 22 9.95 0.98 12.78
C TRP A 22 11.05 0.31 11.96
N PHE A 23 10.74 -0.15 10.74
CA PHE A 23 11.76 -0.71 9.83
C PHE A 23 12.83 0.33 9.44
N PHE A 24 12.44 1.59 9.22
CA PHE A 24 13.40 2.66 8.93
C PHE A 24 14.35 2.89 10.11
N TRP A 25 13.82 2.92 11.33
CA TRP A 25 14.61 3.03 12.55
C TRP A 25 15.55 1.83 12.73
N VAL A 26 15.07 0.59 12.55
CA VAL A 26 15.91 -0.62 12.61
C VAL A 26 17.03 -0.57 11.56
N ARG A 27 16.71 -0.14 10.33
CA ARG A 27 17.72 0.02 9.27
C ARG A 27 18.75 1.09 9.63
N GLN A 28 18.32 2.21 10.21
CA GLN A 28 19.21 3.29 10.63
C GLN A 28 20.17 2.81 11.73
N GLN A 29 19.65 2.08 12.73
CA GLN A 29 20.46 1.47 13.79
C GLN A 29 21.45 0.45 13.21
N ALA A 30 20.98 -0.45 12.34
CA ALA A 30 21.84 -1.44 11.69
C ALA A 30 22.99 -0.79 10.90
N SER A 31 22.69 0.28 10.15
CA SER A 31 23.70 1.04 9.40
C SER A 31 24.68 1.78 10.32
N GLN A 32 24.24 2.27 11.47
CA GLN A 32 25.13 2.90 12.46
C GLN A 32 26.08 1.87 13.08
N ILE A 33 25.57 0.69 13.42
CA ILE A 33 26.37 -0.43 13.95
C ILE A 33 27.38 -0.91 12.89
N GLU A 34 26.95 -1.07 11.65
CA GLU A 34 27.82 -1.47 10.53
C GLU A 34 28.95 -0.46 10.32
N LYS A 35 28.67 0.85 10.33
CA LYS A 35 29.71 1.90 10.28
C LYS A 35 30.65 1.90 11.48
N GLN A 36 30.21 1.42 12.64
CA GLN A 36 31.07 1.25 13.81
C GLN A 36 31.95 0.00 13.68
N LEU A 37 31.42 -1.09 13.11
CA LEU A 37 32.11 -2.36 12.92
C LEU A 37 33.05 -2.40 11.71
N GLU A 38 32.76 -1.64 10.65
CA GLU A 38 33.66 -1.44 9.50
C GLU A 38 35.00 -0.80 9.91
N LYS A 39 35.06 -0.17 11.09
CA LYS A 39 36.33 0.29 11.67
C LYS A 39 37.20 -0.85 12.21
N GLU A 40 36.66 -2.05 12.41
CA GLU A 40 37.36 -3.13 13.11
C GLU A 40 37.62 -4.39 12.25
N VAL A 41 36.73 -4.84 11.34
CA VAL A 41 37.02 -6.04 10.51
C VAL A 41 36.25 -6.05 9.17
N PHE A 42 36.93 -6.49 8.11
CA PHE A 42 36.40 -6.83 6.78
C PHE A 42 35.39 -8.01 6.87
N TYR A 43 34.09 -7.74 6.95
CA TYR A 43 33.06 -8.78 6.84
C TYR A 43 32.20 -8.59 5.58
N CYS A 44 31.87 -9.72 4.93
CA CYS A 44 31.00 -9.79 3.77
C CYS A 44 29.66 -9.09 4.02
N ASN A 45 29.42 -8.01 3.27
CA ASN A 45 28.16 -7.25 3.21
C ASN A 45 27.02 -8.12 2.64
N PHE A 46 26.34 -8.89 3.48
CA PHE A 46 24.98 -9.33 3.19
C PHE A 46 24.06 -8.11 3.35
N SER A 47 23.72 -7.44 2.25
CA SER A 47 22.80 -6.30 2.30
C SER A 47 21.44 -6.78 2.84
N LYS A 48 21.13 -6.53 4.11
CA LYS A 48 19.83 -6.87 4.74
C LYS A 48 18.68 -6.00 4.21
N ALA A 49 18.99 -5.02 3.36
CA ALA A 49 18.06 -4.03 2.85
C ALA A 49 16.90 -4.60 2.00
N PRO A 50 17.11 -5.57 1.08
CA PRO A 50 16.02 -6.12 0.27
C PRO A 50 15.03 -6.95 1.10
N LEU A 51 15.53 -7.73 2.06
CA LEU A 51 14.69 -8.54 2.94
C LEU A 51 13.82 -7.67 3.85
N LEU A 52 14.40 -6.65 4.49
CA LEU A 52 13.65 -5.69 5.31
C LEU A 52 12.63 -4.90 4.47
N ALA A 53 12.98 -4.52 3.24
CA ALA A 53 12.05 -3.87 2.32
C ALA A 53 10.89 -4.81 1.95
N GLY A 54 11.17 -6.08 1.63
CA GLY A 54 10.16 -7.10 1.35
C GLY A 54 9.20 -7.31 2.51
N LEU A 55 9.71 -7.45 3.75
CA LEU A 55 8.89 -7.55 4.96
C LEU A 55 8.02 -6.31 5.19
N CYS A 56 8.58 -5.12 4.99
CA CYS A 56 7.84 -3.86 5.08
C CYS A 56 6.73 -3.78 4.02
N HIS A 57 7.01 -4.19 2.78
CA HIS A 57 6.02 -4.22 1.71
C HIS A 57 4.91 -5.25 1.99
N GLY A 58 5.28 -6.45 2.41
CA GLY A 58 4.33 -7.50 2.78
C GLY A 58 3.42 -7.06 3.93
N TYR A 59 3.97 -6.42 4.96
CA TYR A 59 3.16 -5.89 6.05
C TYR A 59 2.21 -4.78 5.60
N ASN A 60 2.67 -3.83 4.77
CA ASN A 60 1.80 -2.78 4.23
C ASN A 60 0.67 -3.34 3.36
N PHE A 61 0.93 -4.41 2.60
CA PHE A 61 -0.11 -5.15 1.89
C PHE A 61 -1.11 -5.80 2.85
N LEU A 62 -0.61 -6.50 3.88
CA LEU A 62 -1.46 -7.17 4.88
C LEU A 62 -2.36 -6.21 5.64
N LYS A 63 -1.97 -4.95 5.87
CA LYS A 63 -2.87 -3.95 6.46
C LYS A 63 -4.15 -3.70 5.66
N GLY A 64 -4.07 -3.85 4.34
CA GLY A 64 -5.24 -3.76 3.48
C GLY A 64 -6.04 -5.06 3.47
N TYR A 65 -5.35 -6.20 3.43
CA TYR A 65 -5.95 -7.52 3.22
C TYR A 65 -6.46 -8.18 4.51
N ALA A 66 -5.59 -8.31 5.51
CA ALA A 66 -5.80 -9.10 6.72
C ALA A 66 -7.00 -8.67 7.58
N PRO A 67 -7.25 -7.37 7.87
CA PRO A 67 -8.39 -7.01 8.73
C PRO A 67 -9.73 -7.40 8.09
N ILE A 68 -9.85 -7.29 6.77
CA ILE A 68 -11.07 -7.64 6.04
C ILE A 68 -11.22 -9.16 6.01
N TYR A 69 -10.14 -9.88 5.66
CA TYR A 69 -10.14 -11.34 5.64
C TYR A 69 -10.47 -11.95 7.01
N ILE A 70 -9.89 -11.39 8.09
CA ILE A 70 -10.16 -11.86 9.45
C ILE A 70 -11.62 -11.60 9.83
N ALA A 71 -12.14 -10.40 9.57
CA ALA A 71 -13.52 -10.04 9.90
C ALA A 71 -14.54 -10.91 9.14
N ASP A 72 -14.31 -11.14 7.86
CA ASP A 72 -15.19 -11.94 6.99
C ASP A 72 -15.13 -13.44 7.33
N THR A 73 -13.93 -14.01 7.35
CA THR A 73 -13.75 -15.47 7.44
C THR A 73 -13.88 -16.02 8.87
N TYR A 74 -13.41 -15.28 9.89
CA TYR A 74 -13.36 -15.80 11.27
C TYR A 74 -14.47 -15.24 12.17
N PHE A 75 -14.97 -14.05 11.86
CA PHE A 75 -15.97 -13.40 12.67
C PHE A 75 -17.33 -13.22 11.97
N TYR A 76 -17.43 -13.55 10.67
CA TYR A 76 -18.67 -13.52 9.89
C TYR A 76 -19.41 -12.18 9.99
N PHE A 77 -18.64 -11.09 9.88
CA PHE A 77 -19.19 -9.74 9.90
C PHE A 77 -20.17 -9.52 8.75
N ASP A 78 -21.22 -8.72 8.99
CA ASP A 78 -22.16 -8.36 7.93
C ASP A 78 -21.52 -7.45 6.87
N ASP A 79 -22.20 -7.33 5.73
CA ASP A 79 -21.71 -6.56 4.59
C ASP A 79 -21.38 -5.10 4.98
N VAL A 80 -22.21 -4.48 5.82
CA VAL A 80 -22.04 -3.09 6.25
C VAL A 80 -20.80 -2.93 7.13
N SER A 81 -20.58 -3.83 8.07
CA SER A 81 -19.42 -3.83 8.96
C SER A 81 -18.14 -4.09 8.17
N LEU A 82 -18.16 -4.98 7.17
CA LEU A 82 -17.05 -5.17 6.26
C LEU A 82 -16.73 -3.90 5.46
N MET A 83 -17.74 -3.20 4.93
CA MET A 83 -17.53 -1.92 4.23
C MET A 83 -16.84 -0.90 5.14
N LEU A 84 -17.29 -0.78 6.39
CA LEU A 84 -16.69 0.13 7.37
C LEU A 84 -15.24 -0.24 7.66
N ILE A 85 -14.93 -1.52 7.87
CA ILE A 85 -13.56 -1.99 8.08
C ILE A 85 -12.67 -1.65 6.89
N ILE A 86 -13.14 -1.84 5.67
CA ILE A 86 -12.37 -1.53 4.45
C ILE A 86 -12.01 -0.05 4.41
N VAL A 87 -13.01 0.83 4.52
CA VAL A 87 -12.82 2.28 4.44
C VAL A 87 -11.96 2.78 5.60
N SER A 88 -12.24 2.33 6.84
CA SER A 88 -11.50 2.72 8.03
C SER A 88 -10.05 2.22 8.01
N SER A 89 -9.77 1.02 7.51
CA SER A 89 -8.39 0.50 7.41
C SER A 89 -7.54 1.36 6.49
N ILE A 90 -8.08 1.78 5.35
CA ILE A 90 -7.40 2.68 4.41
C ILE A 90 -7.27 4.09 5.00
N ALA A 91 -8.33 4.62 5.61
CA ALA A 91 -8.28 5.94 6.24
C ALA A 91 -7.24 6.01 7.36
N LEU A 92 -7.17 5.00 8.23
CA LEU A 92 -6.17 4.92 9.32
C LEU A 92 -4.75 4.73 8.80
N HIS A 93 -4.56 4.07 7.66
CA HIS A 93 -3.23 3.99 7.05
C HIS A 93 -2.77 5.34 6.51
N ILE A 94 -3.67 6.12 5.90
CA ILE A 94 -3.37 7.46 5.39
C ILE A 94 -3.16 8.44 6.56
N TRP A 95 -4.04 8.44 7.55
CA TRP A 95 -4.03 9.34 8.70
C TRP A 95 -3.90 8.56 9.99
N SER A 96 -2.71 8.00 10.22
CA SER A 96 -2.48 7.23 11.44
C SER A 96 -2.45 8.16 12.67
N PRO A 97 -3.26 7.87 13.71
CA PRO A 97 -3.20 8.62 14.97
C PRO A 97 -1.82 8.50 15.64
N LEU A 98 -1.13 7.37 15.45
CA LEU A 98 0.21 7.13 15.99
C LEU A 98 1.30 8.01 15.36
N LEU A 99 1.03 8.59 14.20
CA LEU A 99 1.90 9.58 13.54
C LEU A 99 1.39 11.01 13.72
N GLY A 100 0.46 11.25 14.65
CA GLY A 100 -0.17 12.56 14.85
C GLY A 100 -1.00 13.00 13.64
N PHE A 101 -1.69 12.05 12.99
CA PHE A 101 -2.50 12.27 11.79
C PHE A 101 -1.75 12.87 10.59
N LYS A 102 -0.42 12.73 10.56
CA LYS A 102 0.37 13.09 9.39
C LYS A 102 0.03 12.15 8.23
N ARG A 103 -0.21 12.74 7.05
CA ARG A 103 -0.57 12.00 5.84
C ARG A 103 0.58 11.08 5.39
N ASN A 104 0.32 9.77 5.42
CA ASN A 104 1.17 8.77 4.82
C ASN A 104 1.00 8.78 3.29
N LYS A 105 2.11 8.74 2.56
CA LYS A 105 2.12 8.76 1.09
C LYS A 105 2.05 7.36 0.48
N HIS A 106 2.32 6.31 1.25
CA HIS A 106 2.43 4.94 0.77
C HIS A 106 1.09 4.19 0.77
N LEU A 107 0.10 4.71 0.05
CA LEU A 107 -1.25 4.12 -0.02
C LEU A 107 -1.31 2.84 -0.87
N PHE A 108 -0.38 2.70 -1.81
CA PHE A 108 -0.50 1.73 -2.90
C PHE A 108 -0.63 0.26 -2.43
N LEU A 109 0.28 -0.21 -1.57
CA LEU A 109 0.27 -1.61 -1.12
C LEU A 109 -0.95 -1.99 -0.27
N PRO A 110 -1.37 -1.18 0.72
CA PRO A 110 -2.63 -1.44 1.42
C PRO A 110 -3.82 -1.47 0.46
N LEU A 111 -3.89 -0.55 -0.50
CA LEU A 111 -4.97 -0.54 -1.48
C LEU A 111 -4.98 -1.81 -2.34
N LEU A 112 -3.80 -2.28 -2.78
CA LEU A 112 -3.68 -3.57 -3.46
C LEU A 112 -4.16 -4.72 -2.57
N GLY A 113 -3.85 -4.71 -1.27
CA GLY A 113 -4.35 -5.68 -0.30
C GLY A 113 -5.87 -5.76 -0.25
N VAL A 114 -6.55 -4.60 -0.19
CA VAL A 114 -8.01 -4.51 -0.24
C VAL A 114 -8.55 -5.10 -1.55
N TYR A 115 -7.95 -4.73 -2.68
CA TYR A 115 -8.43 -5.22 -3.98
C TYR A 115 -8.17 -6.70 -4.22
N VAL A 116 -7.10 -7.26 -3.66
CA VAL A 116 -6.83 -8.71 -3.70
C VAL A 116 -7.83 -9.47 -2.83
N PHE A 117 -8.27 -8.91 -1.71
CA PHE A 117 -9.38 -9.49 -0.94
C PHE A 117 -10.68 -9.50 -1.77
N MET A 118 -11.03 -8.37 -2.39
CA MET A 118 -12.23 -8.26 -3.23
C MET A 118 -12.20 -9.17 -4.46
N SER A 119 -11.02 -9.36 -5.06
CA SER A 119 -10.84 -10.26 -6.19
C SER A 119 -9.39 -10.72 -6.27
N PRO A 120 -9.07 -11.98 -5.91
CA PRO A 120 -7.69 -12.47 -5.84
C PRO A 120 -6.90 -12.34 -7.14
N ILE A 121 -7.58 -12.36 -8.30
CA ILE A 121 -6.94 -12.22 -9.61
C ILE A 121 -6.20 -10.89 -9.78
N ASN A 122 -6.59 -9.87 -9.01
CA ASN A 122 -5.96 -8.56 -9.01
C ASN A 122 -4.48 -8.59 -8.63
N ILE A 123 -4.02 -9.61 -7.88
CA ILE A 123 -2.60 -9.75 -7.55
C ILE A 123 -1.74 -9.95 -8.79
N TYR A 124 -2.31 -10.53 -9.86
CA TYR A 124 -1.64 -10.79 -11.13
C TYR A 124 -1.90 -9.68 -12.15
N ILE A 125 -3.16 -9.22 -12.24
CA ILE A 125 -3.55 -8.18 -13.20
C ILE A 125 -2.79 -6.89 -12.91
N PHE A 126 -2.73 -6.47 -11.64
CA PHE A 126 -2.12 -5.20 -11.27
C PHE A 126 -0.66 -5.06 -11.76
N PRO A 127 0.29 -5.94 -11.38
CA PRO A 127 1.69 -5.76 -11.77
C PRO A 127 1.89 -5.83 -13.29
N VAL A 128 1.10 -6.65 -13.99
CA VAL A 128 1.13 -6.74 -15.46
C VAL A 128 0.68 -5.43 -16.09
N VAL A 129 -0.47 -4.91 -15.69
CA VAL A 129 -1.00 -3.64 -16.20
C VAL A 129 -0.07 -2.49 -15.84
N TYR A 130 0.46 -2.47 -14.61
CA TYR A 130 1.43 -1.47 -14.18
C TYR A 130 2.68 -1.46 -15.05
N LEU A 131 3.24 -2.63 -15.34
CA LEU A 131 4.43 -2.77 -16.17
C LEU A 131 4.15 -2.29 -17.60
N ILE A 132 3.07 -2.79 -18.22
CA ILE A 132 2.68 -2.42 -19.59
C ILE A 132 2.44 -0.91 -19.68
N ALA A 133 1.63 -0.34 -18.78
CA ALA A 133 1.33 1.09 -18.78
C ALA A 133 2.58 1.95 -18.51
N SER A 134 3.45 1.54 -17.59
CA SER A 134 4.70 2.24 -17.31
C SER A 134 5.62 2.26 -18.53
N LEU A 135 5.73 1.14 -19.25
CA LEU A 135 6.52 1.05 -20.47
C LEU A 135 5.94 1.90 -21.61
N LEU A 136 4.62 1.81 -21.85
CA LEU A 136 3.93 2.57 -22.89
C LEU A 136 4.00 4.08 -22.65
N LEU A 137 3.83 4.51 -21.41
CA LEU A 137 3.85 5.93 -21.02
C LEU A 137 5.26 6.42 -20.68
N ASN A 138 6.27 5.54 -20.72
CA ASN A 138 7.65 5.79 -20.31
C ASN A 138 7.74 6.48 -18.93
N SER A 139 6.85 6.14 -18.00
CA SER A 139 6.67 6.84 -16.73
C SER A 139 6.05 5.93 -15.67
N PHE A 140 6.82 5.64 -14.61
CA PHE A 140 6.34 4.82 -13.49
C PHE A 140 5.15 5.45 -12.74
N PRO A 141 5.11 6.77 -12.45
CA PRO A 141 3.95 7.38 -11.81
C PRO A 141 2.66 7.30 -12.64
N LEU A 142 2.77 7.47 -13.96
CA LEU A 142 1.60 7.38 -14.84
C LEU A 142 1.13 5.93 -14.99
N GLY A 143 2.04 4.97 -15.10
CA GLY A 143 1.68 3.55 -15.10
C GLY A 143 0.99 3.13 -13.80
N LEU A 144 1.38 3.69 -12.66
CA LEU A 144 0.71 3.47 -11.37
C LEU A 144 -0.73 4.01 -11.39
N LEU A 145 -0.93 5.22 -11.91
CA LEU A 145 -2.26 5.80 -12.04
C LEU A 145 -3.15 4.97 -12.99
N SER A 146 -2.63 4.62 -14.17
CA SER A 146 -3.36 3.83 -15.16
C SER A 146 -3.76 2.46 -14.62
N SER A 147 -2.86 1.79 -13.90
CA SER A 147 -3.17 0.49 -13.28
C SER A 147 -4.26 0.60 -12.21
N ILE A 148 -4.26 1.66 -11.39
CA ILE A 148 -5.34 1.91 -10.42
C ILE A 148 -6.68 2.17 -11.12
N ILE A 149 -6.69 2.94 -12.20
CA ILE A 149 -7.92 3.21 -12.99
C ILE A 149 -8.45 1.91 -13.58
N ILE A 150 -7.58 1.13 -14.22
CA ILE A 150 -7.95 -0.15 -14.83
C ILE A 150 -8.47 -1.12 -13.76
N MET A 151 -7.79 -1.21 -12.61
CA MET A 151 -8.24 -2.01 -11.48
C MET A 151 -9.64 -1.64 -11.04
N PHE A 152 -9.91 -0.34 -10.85
CA PHE A 152 -11.22 0.17 -10.48
C PHE A 152 -12.29 -0.24 -11.52
N SER A 153 -11.98 -0.10 -12.82
CA SER A 153 -12.88 -0.47 -13.92
C SER A 153 -13.12 -1.97 -14.04
N THR A 154 -12.09 -2.82 -13.89
CA THR A 154 -12.24 -4.29 -13.98
C THR A 154 -13.08 -4.86 -12.86
N ILE A 155 -12.90 -4.30 -11.67
CA ILE A 155 -13.67 -4.57 -10.45
C ILE A 155 -15.15 -4.20 -10.64
N TRP A 156 -15.41 -3.02 -11.25
CA TRP A 156 -16.77 -2.58 -11.56
C TRP A 156 -17.47 -3.44 -12.61
N GLY A 157 -16.73 -3.91 -13.63
CA GLY A 157 -17.31 -4.53 -14.81
C GLY A 157 -17.69 -6.01 -14.70
N PHE A 158 -17.06 -6.78 -13.79
CA PHE A 158 -17.08 -8.24 -13.97
C PHE A 158 -17.32 -9.10 -12.73
N THR A 159 -17.12 -8.61 -11.50
CA THR A 159 -16.92 -9.56 -10.37
C THR A 159 -17.39 -9.16 -8.99
N LEU A 160 -17.80 -7.92 -8.73
CA LEU A 160 -18.12 -7.50 -7.36
C LEU A 160 -19.60 -7.61 -6.99
N PRO A 161 -19.90 -8.10 -5.78
CA PRO A 161 -21.20 -7.91 -5.17
C PRO A 161 -21.61 -6.43 -5.17
N ILE A 162 -22.90 -6.17 -5.44
CA ILE A 162 -23.46 -4.81 -5.56
C ILE A 162 -23.16 -3.97 -4.31
N TYR A 163 -23.15 -4.58 -3.13
CA TYR A 163 -22.91 -3.89 -1.88
C TYR A 163 -21.49 -3.30 -1.77
N LEU A 164 -20.49 -3.82 -2.49
CA LEU A 164 -19.12 -3.27 -2.47
C LEU A 164 -18.88 -2.13 -3.46
N ILE A 165 -19.86 -1.82 -4.32
CA ILE A 165 -19.78 -0.72 -5.31
C ILE A 165 -19.51 0.64 -4.64
N PRO A 166 -20.24 1.06 -3.58
CA PRO A 166 -19.98 2.34 -2.92
C PRO A 166 -18.59 2.41 -2.29
N VAL A 167 -18.12 1.30 -1.69
CA VAL A 167 -16.77 1.23 -1.09
C VAL A 167 -15.71 1.39 -2.16
N ASN A 168 -15.83 0.68 -3.28
CA ASN A 168 -14.92 0.82 -4.40
C ASN A 168 -14.85 2.27 -4.91
N PHE A 169 -15.99 2.95 -5.01
CA PHE A 169 -16.04 4.36 -5.40
C PHE A 169 -15.36 5.28 -4.37
N ILE A 170 -15.58 5.06 -3.08
CA ILE A 170 -14.91 5.80 -2.00
C ILE A 170 -13.38 5.59 -2.07
N LEU A 171 -12.92 4.35 -2.25
CA LEU A 171 -11.51 4.01 -2.38
C LEU A 171 -10.87 4.69 -3.60
N PHE A 172 -11.59 4.75 -4.72
CA PHE A 172 -11.17 5.48 -5.91
C PHE A 172 -10.97 6.97 -5.63
N ILE A 173 -11.96 7.63 -4.99
CA ILE A 173 -11.85 9.06 -4.63
C ILE A 173 -10.66 9.29 -3.69
N ILE A 174 -10.53 8.49 -2.63
CA ILE A 174 -9.42 8.60 -1.67
C ILE A 174 -8.09 8.45 -2.39
N THR A 175 -7.98 7.50 -3.32
CA THR A 175 -6.74 7.24 -4.07
C THR A 175 -6.42 8.38 -5.03
N ALA A 176 -7.41 8.89 -5.75
CA ALA A 176 -7.24 10.03 -6.66
C ALA A 176 -6.76 11.29 -5.92
N LEU A 177 -7.39 11.63 -4.79
CA LEU A 177 -6.95 12.74 -3.93
C LEU A 177 -5.57 12.49 -3.30
N SER A 178 -5.28 11.23 -2.98
CA SER A 178 -4.00 10.82 -2.39
C SER A 178 -2.84 10.94 -3.38
N LEU A 179 -3.08 10.64 -4.65
CA LEU A 179 -2.06 10.67 -5.70
C LEU A 179 -1.96 12.00 -6.43
N LYS A 180 -2.98 12.88 -6.36
CA LYS A 180 -2.98 14.20 -7.01
C LYS A 180 -1.65 14.93 -6.85
N ASN A 181 -1.27 15.23 -5.61
CA ASN A 181 -0.06 16.02 -5.32
C ASN A 181 1.22 15.29 -5.75
N PHE A 182 1.24 13.96 -5.65
CA PHE A 182 2.38 13.15 -6.09
C PHE A 182 2.54 13.26 -7.60
N ILE A 183 1.48 13.01 -8.38
CA ILE A 183 1.52 13.05 -9.84
C ILE A 183 1.86 14.46 -10.35
N PHE A 184 1.22 15.51 -9.83
CA PHE A 184 1.53 16.88 -10.22
C PHE A 184 2.98 17.24 -9.95
N SER A 185 3.52 16.90 -8.76
CA SER A 185 4.94 17.14 -8.47
C SER A 185 5.89 16.43 -9.42
N GLN A 186 5.53 15.21 -9.88
CA GLN A 186 6.33 14.43 -10.81
C GLN A 186 6.24 14.94 -12.25
N LEU A 187 5.09 15.51 -12.63
CA LEU A 187 4.87 16.11 -13.95
C LEU A 187 5.54 17.49 -14.07
N GLU A 188 5.50 18.31 -13.01
CA GLU A 188 6.17 19.62 -12.97
C GLU A 188 7.70 19.50 -13.04
N ASP A 189 8.28 18.45 -12.44
CA ASP A 189 9.71 18.13 -12.56
C ASP A 189 10.13 17.65 -13.97
N GLY A 190 9.17 17.46 -14.87
CA GLY A 190 9.25 17.47 -16.34
C GLY A 190 10.08 16.39 -17.05
N ARG A 191 11.21 15.92 -16.50
CA ARG A 191 12.18 15.07 -17.22
C ARG A 191 13.08 14.20 -16.33
N LYS A 192 12.82 14.06 -15.02
CA LYS A 192 13.70 13.30 -14.11
C LYS A 192 13.31 11.83 -13.94
N TRP A 193 12.06 11.46 -14.22
CA TRP A 193 11.49 10.15 -13.85
C TRP A 193 11.03 9.28 -15.02
N THR A 194 11.57 9.52 -16.23
CA THR A 194 11.35 8.61 -17.35
C THR A 194 12.15 7.33 -17.18
N ILE A 195 11.58 6.21 -17.61
CA ILE A 195 12.25 4.90 -17.56
C ILE A 195 13.58 4.98 -18.31
N ALA A 196 13.57 5.59 -19.50
CA ALA A 196 14.76 5.81 -20.32
C ALA A 196 15.91 6.52 -19.56
N LYS A 197 15.60 7.47 -18.68
CA LYS A 197 16.63 8.19 -17.91
C LYS A 197 17.10 7.41 -16.68
N SER A 198 16.24 6.58 -16.08
CA SER A 198 16.63 5.68 -14.99
C SER A 198 17.69 4.67 -15.41
N PHE A 199 17.71 4.27 -16.69
CA PHE A 199 18.76 3.44 -17.27
C PHE A 199 20.01 4.25 -17.67
N LYS A 200 19.87 5.52 -18.05
CA LYS A 200 21.01 6.38 -18.45
C LYS A 200 21.85 6.88 -17.28
N ASN A 201 21.28 6.92 -16.07
CA ASN A 201 21.94 7.38 -14.85
C ASN A 201 22.51 6.23 -13.99
N ARG A 202 22.55 5.00 -14.51
CA ARG A 202 23.25 3.85 -13.93
C ARG A 202 24.51 3.58 -14.73
#